data_AF-A0A2W1TRB1-F1
#
_entry.id   AF-A0A2W1TRB1-F1
#
_cell.length_a   1.000
_cell.length_b   1.000
_cell.length_c   1.000
_cell.angle_alpha   90.00
_cell.angle_beta   90.00
_cell.angle_gamma   90.00
#
_symmetry.space_group_name_H-M   'P 1'
#
loop_
_entity.id
_entity.type
_entity.pdbx_description
1 polymer ?
#
loop_
_entity_poly.entity_id
_entity_poly.type
_entity_poly.pdbx_seq_one_letter_code
_entity_poly.pdbx_strand_id
1 'polypeptide(L)'
;MTSVPEPWMQRLREGVFPPVWKTVLAVAVLGVLGLAGVALELAHPGGTGTGDGRASRSFLLPWFLLLAAVALGIGTARYRRRDRAAVQRARAWHEQPRLFLPVHTNLRGDLAAFGIPSRRRDRPTLWTVDDLGLRAWTPDQPGPVVTIGWADLHDVEPDERKTGLGQSAWSLAVVTDAGRLGVVARPTLGSPIGASARKQDDLMRAVRSLRHERQHARD
;
A
#
# COMPACT_ATOMS: atom_id res chain seq x y z
N MET A 1 8.94 27.17 -5.91
CA MET A 1 8.82 27.04 -4.43
C MET A 1 9.21 25.62 -4.07
N THR A 2 10.38 25.41 -3.48
CA THR A 2 10.88 24.10 -3.05
C THR A 2 10.12 23.66 -1.80
N SER A 3 9.00 22.96 -2.00
CA SER A 3 8.27 22.34 -0.89
C SER A 3 9.22 21.40 -0.17
N VAL A 4 9.48 21.66 1.12
CA VAL A 4 10.21 20.74 2.00
C VAL A 4 9.69 19.33 1.77
N PRO A 5 10.54 18.35 1.43
CA PRO A 5 10.08 16.99 1.16
C PRO A 5 9.28 16.48 2.35
N GLU A 6 8.01 16.13 2.15
CA GLU A 6 7.20 15.63 3.25
C GLU A 6 7.92 14.39 3.85
N PRO A 7 8.11 14.29 5.18
CA PRO A 7 8.97 13.27 5.80
C PRO A 7 8.61 11.81 5.50
N TRP A 8 7.41 11.55 4.98
CA TRP A 8 7.03 10.21 4.52
C TRP A 8 7.57 9.91 3.12
N MET A 9 7.64 10.90 2.22
CA MET A 9 8.19 10.74 0.88
C MET A 9 9.69 10.47 0.94
N GLN A 10 10.42 11.16 1.81
CA GLN A 10 11.85 10.91 2.02
C GLN A 10 12.11 9.46 2.49
N ARG A 11 11.29 8.94 3.41
CA ARG A 11 11.39 7.53 3.82
C ARG A 11 11.15 6.55 2.68
N LEU A 12 10.27 6.87 1.73
CA LEU A 12 10.08 6.07 0.53
C LEU A 12 11.27 6.18 -0.43
N ARG A 13 11.94 7.33 -0.53
CA ARG A 13 13.18 7.46 -1.31
C ARG A 13 14.32 6.63 -0.73
N GLU A 14 14.45 6.63 0.60
CA GLU A 14 15.51 5.89 1.32
C GLU A 14 15.18 4.39 1.52
N GLY A 15 13.94 3.98 1.25
CA GLY A 15 13.47 2.61 1.51
C GLY A 15 13.41 2.27 3.00
N VAL A 16 13.14 3.26 3.85
CA VAL A 16 13.15 3.15 5.32
C VAL A 16 11.76 2.79 5.85
N PHE A 17 11.72 1.84 6.77
CA PHE A 17 10.48 1.42 7.43
C PHE A 17 10.11 2.39 8.55
N PRO A 18 8.84 2.80 8.67
CA PRO A 18 8.40 3.58 9.81
C PRO A 18 8.53 2.79 11.12
N PRO A 19 8.70 3.47 12.27
CA PRO A 19 8.79 2.82 13.56
C PRO A 19 7.49 2.12 13.93
N VAL A 20 7.59 0.94 14.56
CA VAL A 20 6.44 0.03 14.82
C VAL A 20 5.55 0.54 15.95
N TRP A 21 6.09 1.37 16.84
CA TRP A 21 5.41 1.78 18.07
C TRP A 21 4.04 2.42 17.80
N LYS A 22 3.88 3.16 16.69
CA LYS A 22 2.58 3.75 16.30
C LYS A 22 1.53 2.67 16.01
N THR A 23 1.92 1.61 15.31
CA THR A 23 1.04 0.46 15.06
C THR A 23 0.79 -0.32 16.34
N VAL A 24 1.83 -0.54 17.17
CA VAL A 24 1.67 -1.23 18.46
C VAL A 24 0.70 -0.47 19.36
N LEU A 25 0.81 0.86 19.42
CA LEU A 25 -0.10 1.71 20.17
C LEU A 25 -1.53 1.60 19.65
N ALA A 26 -1.73 1.67 18.33
CA ALA A 26 -3.06 1.51 17.74
C ALA A 26 -3.67 0.13 18.04
N VAL A 27 -2.88 -0.94 17.92
CA VAL A 27 -3.31 -2.31 18.26
C VAL A 27 -3.61 -2.44 19.76
N ALA A 28 -2.79 -1.84 20.63
CA ALA A 28 -3.00 -1.86 22.07
C ALA A 28 -4.30 -1.11 22.46
N VAL A 29 -4.52 0.08 21.91
CA VAL A 29 -5.75 0.86 22.16
C VAL A 29 -6.98 0.10 21.69
N LEU A 30 -6.97 -0.42 20.46
CA LEU A 30 -8.09 -1.21 19.93
C LEU A 30 -8.32 -2.50 20.72
N GLY A 31 -7.24 -3.16 21.15
CA GLY A 31 -7.29 -4.38 21.96
C GLY A 31 -7.86 -4.13 23.35
N VAL A 32 -7.41 -3.07 24.05
CA VAL A 32 -7.93 -2.69 25.37
C VAL A 32 -9.40 -2.29 25.29
N LEU A 33 -9.78 -1.46 24.31
CA LEU A 33 -11.18 -1.07 24.11
C LEU A 33 -12.08 -2.26 23.78
N GLY A 34 -11.64 -3.15 22.88
CA GLY A 34 -12.37 -4.36 22.55
C GLY A 34 -12.53 -5.29 23.75
N LEU A 35 -11.46 -5.53 24.51
CA LEU A 35 -11.49 -6.41 25.68
C LEU A 35 -12.33 -5.84 26.82
N ALA A 36 -12.24 -4.53 27.08
CA ALA A 36 -13.08 -3.85 28.06
C ALA A 36 -14.57 -3.91 27.67
N GLY A 37 -14.89 -3.74 26.39
CA GLY A 37 -16.26 -3.87 25.88
C GLY A 37 -16.81 -5.29 26.05
N VAL A 38 -16.04 -6.33 25.68
CA VAL A 38 -16.44 -7.73 25.87
C VAL A 38 -16.60 -8.07 27.35
N ALA A 39 -15.69 -7.61 28.22
CA ALA A 39 -15.79 -7.85 29.66
C ALA A 39 -17.04 -7.19 30.26
N LEU A 40 -17.39 -5.98 29.81
CA LEU A 40 -18.59 -5.28 30.25
C LEU A 40 -19.88 -6.01 29.82
N GLU A 41 -19.91 -6.52 28.59
CA GLU A 41 -21.03 -7.32 28.05
C GLU A 41 -21.21 -8.63 28.83
N LEU A 42 -20.12 -9.33 29.13
CA LEU A 42 -20.15 -10.58 29.91
C LEU A 42 -20.56 -10.33 31.37
N ALA A 43 -20.20 -9.18 31.94
CA ALA A 43 -20.57 -8.81 33.31
C ALA A 43 -22.05 -8.37 33.44
N HIS A 44 -22.69 -7.93 32.35
CA HIS A 44 -24.08 -7.46 32.37
C HIS A 44 -24.93 -8.16 31.29
N PRO A 45 -25.12 -9.48 31.35
CA PRO A 45 -25.77 -10.28 30.31
C PRO A 45 -27.28 -9.98 30.11
N GLY A 46 -27.88 -9.06 30.89
CA GLY A 46 -29.31 -8.73 30.86
C GLY A 46 -29.67 -7.25 30.67
N GLY A 47 -28.70 -6.36 30.42
CA GLY A 47 -28.94 -4.91 30.31
C GLY A 47 -29.49 -4.41 28.97
N THR A 48 -29.59 -5.28 27.96
CA THR A 48 -29.98 -4.90 26.59
C THR A 48 -31.33 -5.51 26.21
N GLY A 49 -32.37 -5.12 26.92
CA GLY A 49 -33.74 -5.35 26.50
C GLY A 49 -34.53 -4.06 26.61
N THR A 50 -34.66 -3.31 25.51
CA THR A 50 -35.93 -2.76 25.01
C THR A 50 -35.66 -2.25 23.59
N GLY A 51 -36.58 -2.57 22.67
CA GLY A 51 -36.38 -2.60 21.23
C GLY A 51 -35.91 -1.30 20.57
N ASP A 52 -34.90 -1.44 19.72
CA ASP A 52 -34.71 -0.71 18.47
C ASP A 52 -33.52 -1.35 17.74
N GLY A 53 -33.58 -1.47 16.41
CA GLY A 53 -32.55 -2.13 15.58
C GLY A 53 -31.11 -1.54 15.68
N ARG A 54 -30.89 -0.55 16.56
CA ARG A 54 -29.57 -0.06 16.98
C ARG A 54 -28.89 -0.96 18.02
N ALA A 55 -29.63 -1.68 18.86
CA ALA A 55 -29.05 -2.45 19.97
C ALA A 55 -28.19 -3.64 19.51
N SER A 56 -28.54 -4.27 18.38
CA SER A 56 -27.79 -5.40 17.81
C SER A 56 -26.43 -5.01 17.22
N ARG A 57 -26.22 -3.74 16.85
CA ARG A 57 -24.92 -3.25 16.38
C ARG A 57 -23.91 -3.02 17.50
N SER A 58 -24.39 -2.74 18.72
CA SER A 58 -23.54 -2.46 19.87
C SER A 58 -22.81 -3.72 20.36
N PHE A 59 -23.47 -4.89 20.32
CA PHE A 59 -22.89 -6.18 20.72
C PHE A 59 -21.73 -6.65 19.82
N LEU A 60 -21.73 -6.25 18.54
CA LEU A 60 -20.70 -6.67 17.59
C LEU A 60 -19.47 -5.76 17.60
N LEU A 61 -19.59 -4.55 18.16
CA LEU A 61 -18.54 -3.53 18.10
C LEU A 61 -17.28 -3.95 18.88
N PRO A 62 -17.35 -4.45 20.13
CA PRO A 62 -16.16 -4.86 20.88
C PRO A 62 -15.39 -6.00 20.20
N TRP A 63 -16.12 -7.01 19.71
CA TRP A 63 -15.57 -8.10 18.93
C TRP A 63 -14.94 -7.61 17.63
N PHE A 64 -15.58 -6.68 16.93
CA PHE A 64 -15.04 -6.07 15.73
C PHE A 64 -13.74 -5.32 16.01
N LEU A 65 -13.65 -4.54 17.09
CA LEU A 65 -12.43 -3.82 17.48
C LEU A 65 -11.29 -4.80 17.79
N LEU A 66 -11.57 -5.89 18.49
CA LEU A 66 -10.57 -6.91 18.83
C LEU A 66 -10.09 -7.64 17.58
N LEU A 67 -11.00 -8.06 16.70
CA LEU A 67 -10.65 -8.65 15.41
C LEU A 67 -9.88 -7.68 14.51
N ALA A 68 -10.25 -6.40 14.49
CA ALA A 68 -9.54 -5.36 13.74
C ALA A 68 -8.11 -5.17 14.28
N ALA A 69 -7.91 -5.19 15.60
CA ALA A 69 -6.60 -5.10 16.23
C ALA A 69 -5.69 -6.28 15.82
N VAL A 70 -6.22 -7.51 15.90
CA VAL A 70 -5.51 -8.72 15.48
C VAL A 70 -5.19 -8.69 13.98
N ALA A 71 -6.17 -8.34 13.15
CA ALA A 71 -5.99 -8.23 11.70
C ALA A 71 -4.94 -7.17 11.34
N LEU A 72 -4.94 -6.02 12.02
CA LEU A 72 -3.95 -4.96 11.81
C LEU A 72 -2.54 -5.40 12.23
N GLY A 73 -2.42 -6.09 13.37
CA GLY A 73 -1.14 -6.61 13.87
C GLY A 73 -0.54 -7.65 12.92
N ILE A 74 -1.31 -8.68 12.58
CA ILE A 74 -0.90 -9.74 11.65
C ILE A 74 -0.61 -9.16 10.27
N GLY A 75 -1.49 -8.28 9.77
CA GLY A 75 -1.33 -7.60 8.50
C GLY A 75 -0.01 -6.83 8.45
N THR A 76 0.23 -5.95 9.41
CA THR A 76 1.46 -5.14 9.45
C THR A 76 2.71 -6.01 9.53
N ALA A 77 2.70 -7.08 10.34
CA ALA A 77 3.83 -8.01 10.42
C ALA A 77 4.10 -8.70 9.09
N ARG A 78 3.05 -9.20 8.41
CA ARG A 78 3.14 -9.88 7.12
C ARG A 78 3.64 -8.95 6.02
N TYR A 79 3.06 -7.75 5.90
CA TYR A 79 3.47 -6.75 4.92
C TYR A 79 4.90 -6.27 5.18
N ARG A 80 5.30 -6.02 6.45
CA ARG A 80 6.70 -5.69 6.77
C ARG A 80 7.69 -6.78 6.36
N ARG A 81 7.37 -8.06 6.60
CA ARG A 81 8.25 -9.17 6.19
C ARG A 81 8.41 -9.22 4.67
N ARG A 82 7.31 -9.14 3.93
CA ARG A 82 7.32 -9.15 2.46
C ARG A 82 8.05 -7.96 1.87
N ASP A 83 7.75 -6.76 2.35
CA ASP A 83 8.37 -5.53 1.86
C ASP A 83 9.87 -5.52 2.17
N ARG A 84 10.30 -6.01 3.34
CA ARG A 84 11.74 -6.16 3.64
C ARG A 84 12.42 -7.09 2.67
N ALA A 85 11.82 -8.25 2.39
CA ALA A 85 12.37 -9.20 1.43
C ALA A 85 12.44 -8.59 0.03
N ALA A 86 11.42 -7.84 -0.40
CA ALA A 86 11.43 -7.16 -1.70
C ALA A 86 12.48 -6.03 -1.76
N VAL A 87 12.61 -5.21 -0.72
CA VAL A 87 13.62 -4.13 -0.64
C VAL A 87 15.04 -4.71 -0.62
N GLN A 88 15.27 -5.80 0.13
CA GLN A 88 16.56 -6.49 0.14
C GLN A 88 16.95 -6.98 -1.24
N ARG A 89 16.01 -7.53 -2.00
CA ARG A 89 16.26 -7.95 -3.39
C ARG A 89 16.55 -6.79 -4.32
N ALA A 90 15.75 -5.73 -4.25
CA ALA A 90 16.00 -4.53 -5.03
C ALA A 90 17.40 -3.96 -4.76
N ARG A 91 17.83 -3.92 -3.49
CA ARG A 91 19.18 -3.48 -3.11
C ARG A 91 20.28 -4.46 -3.56
N ALA A 92 20.02 -5.76 -3.51
CA ALA A 92 20.95 -6.79 -3.97
C ALA A 92 21.16 -6.80 -5.49
N TRP A 93 20.25 -6.18 -6.26
CA TRP A 93 20.37 -6.04 -7.70
C TRP A 93 21.33 -4.90 -8.13
N HIS A 94 22.06 -4.28 -7.19
CA HIS A 94 23.13 -3.30 -7.43
C HIS A 94 22.72 -2.01 -8.15
N GLU A 95 21.43 -1.70 -8.22
CA GLU A 95 20.95 -0.41 -8.70
C GLU A 95 20.60 0.51 -7.53
N GLN A 96 20.74 1.81 -7.73
CA GLN A 96 20.38 2.84 -6.75
C GLN A 96 18.95 3.35 -7.04
N PRO A 97 17.91 2.69 -6.50
CA PRO A 97 16.54 3.15 -6.68
C PRO A 97 16.36 4.52 -6.04
N ARG A 98 15.79 5.45 -6.80
CA ARG A 98 15.47 6.81 -6.34
C ARG A 98 14.19 6.86 -5.52
N LEU A 99 13.29 5.91 -5.74
CA LEU A 99 12.02 5.80 -5.03
C LEU A 99 11.63 4.34 -4.85
N PHE A 100 11.28 3.97 -3.62
CA PHE A 100 10.60 2.72 -3.30
C PHE A 100 9.10 2.97 -3.18
N LEU A 101 8.33 2.43 -4.11
CA LEU A 101 6.88 2.55 -4.18
C LEU A 101 6.24 1.22 -3.71
N PRO A 102 5.88 1.09 -2.43
CA PRO A 102 5.16 -0.09 -1.97
C PRO A 102 3.75 -0.10 -2.57
N VAL A 103 3.31 -1.25 -3.07
CA VAL A 103 2.01 -1.39 -3.74
C VAL A 103 1.19 -2.51 -3.13
N HIS A 104 -0.11 -2.46 -3.31
CA HIS A 104 -0.98 -3.59 -3.02
C HIS A 104 -0.92 -4.65 -4.11
N THR A 105 -1.10 -5.92 -3.74
CA THR A 105 -1.19 -7.04 -4.69
C THR A 105 -2.50 -7.03 -5.51
N ASN A 106 -3.42 -6.11 -5.21
CA ASN A 106 -4.68 -5.92 -5.92
C ASN A 106 -4.47 -5.04 -7.15
N LEU A 107 -3.63 -5.52 -8.06
CA LEU A 107 -3.34 -4.89 -9.35
C LEU A 107 -4.53 -5.07 -10.30
N ARG A 108 -4.68 -4.14 -11.25
CA ARG A 108 -5.76 -4.08 -12.23
C ARG A 108 -5.22 -3.93 -13.65
N GLY A 109 -6.05 -4.31 -14.63
CA GLY A 109 -5.64 -4.37 -16.04
C GLY A 109 -5.26 -5.79 -16.45
N ASP A 110 -4.73 -5.92 -17.65
CA ASP A 110 -4.29 -7.20 -18.17
C ASP A 110 -2.95 -7.60 -17.55
N LEU A 111 -3.00 -8.26 -16.39
CA LEU A 111 -1.80 -8.71 -15.68
C LEU A 111 -0.92 -9.61 -16.55
N ALA A 112 -1.49 -10.37 -17.47
CA ALA A 112 -0.73 -11.25 -18.35
C ALA A 112 0.07 -10.45 -19.38
N ALA A 113 -0.51 -9.38 -19.94
CA ALA A 113 0.20 -8.46 -20.84
C ALA A 113 1.44 -7.82 -20.19
N PHE A 114 1.40 -7.60 -18.87
CA PHE A 114 2.54 -7.09 -18.09
C PHE A 114 3.46 -8.19 -17.55
N GLY A 115 3.24 -9.48 -17.87
CA GLY A 115 4.03 -10.60 -17.34
C GLY A 115 3.83 -10.86 -15.84
N ILE A 116 2.76 -10.32 -15.24
CA ILE A 116 2.49 -10.42 -13.81
C ILE A 116 1.75 -11.72 -13.50
N PRO A 117 2.23 -12.54 -12.54
CA PRO A 117 1.56 -13.76 -12.15
C PRO A 117 0.11 -13.54 -11.69
N SER A 118 -0.80 -14.41 -12.17
CA SER A 118 -2.22 -14.35 -11.83
C SER A 118 -2.48 -14.57 -10.33
N ARG A 119 -1.67 -15.44 -9.69
CA ARG A 119 -1.75 -15.77 -8.26
C ARG A 119 -1.34 -14.59 -7.39
N ARG A 120 -2.25 -14.14 -6.50
CA ARG A 120 -2.03 -12.97 -5.63
C ARG A 120 -0.75 -13.01 -4.78
N ARG A 121 -0.31 -14.20 -4.36
CA ARG A 121 0.88 -14.34 -3.52
C ARG A 121 2.18 -14.04 -4.28
N ASP A 122 2.16 -14.25 -5.59
CA ASP A 122 3.31 -14.12 -6.50
C ASP A 122 3.30 -12.75 -7.21
N ARG A 123 2.34 -11.88 -6.87
CA ARG A 123 2.23 -10.52 -7.43
C ARG A 123 3.24 -9.58 -6.78
N PRO A 124 3.74 -8.58 -7.51
CA PRO A 124 4.69 -7.63 -6.97
C PRO A 124 4.07 -6.84 -5.82
N THR A 125 4.90 -6.60 -4.80
CA THR A 125 4.51 -5.89 -3.57
C THR A 125 5.23 -4.55 -3.43
N LEU A 126 6.27 -4.35 -4.25
CA LEU A 126 7.12 -3.19 -4.27
C LEU A 126 7.44 -2.87 -5.73
N TRP A 127 7.40 -1.60 -6.07
CA TRP A 127 7.95 -1.06 -7.31
C TRP A 127 9.12 -0.16 -6.94
N THR A 128 10.19 -0.21 -7.71
CA THR A 128 11.27 0.78 -7.62
C THR A 128 11.24 1.65 -8.85
N VAL A 129 11.59 2.92 -8.66
CA VAL A 129 11.81 3.86 -9.74
C VAL A 129 13.30 4.20 -9.72
N ASP A 130 13.95 3.95 -10.84
CA ASP A 130 15.37 4.15 -11.04
C ASP A 130 15.63 4.92 -12.34
N ASP A 131 16.90 5.00 -12.72
CA ASP A 131 17.34 5.75 -13.88
C ASP A 131 16.93 5.09 -15.21
N LEU A 132 16.59 3.79 -15.18
CA LEU A 132 16.21 3.00 -16.36
C LEU A 132 14.69 2.93 -16.52
N GLY A 133 13.95 3.00 -15.42
CA GLY A 133 12.49 3.07 -15.45
C GLY A 133 11.84 2.59 -14.16
N LEU A 134 10.77 1.83 -14.32
CA LEU A 134 10.00 1.22 -13.23
C LEU A 134 10.26 -0.28 -13.19
N ARG A 135 10.53 -0.80 -11.99
CA ARG A 135 10.74 -2.24 -11.78
C ARG A 135 9.88 -2.77 -10.67
N ALA A 136 9.19 -3.87 -10.92
CA ALA A 136 8.32 -4.51 -9.95
C ALA A 136 9.02 -5.69 -9.28
N TRP A 137 8.89 -5.80 -7.96
CA TRP A 137 9.58 -6.78 -7.13
C TRP A 137 8.61 -7.62 -6.33
N THR A 138 8.90 -8.91 -6.27
CA THR A 138 8.20 -9.86 -5.41
C THR A 138 9.09 -10.27 -4.22
N PRO A 139 8.48 -10.69 -3.11
CA PRO A 139 9.22 -11.18 -1.96
C PRO A 139 9.76 -12.60 -2.15
N ASP A 140 9.60 -13.22 -3.32
CA ASP A 140 9.98 -14.62 -3.56
C ASP A 140 11.00 -14.76 -4.72
N GLN A 141 10.96 -13.91 -5.75
CA GLN A 141 11.86 -14.01 -6.91
C GLN A 141 13.10 -13.12 -6.79
N PRO A 142 14.30 -13.60 -7.18
CA PRO A 142 15.57 -12.87 -7.00
C PRO A 142 15.70 -11.59 -7.84
N GLY A 143 15.03 -11.52 -9.00
CA GLY A 143 15.06 -10.37 -9.90
C GLY A 143 13.72 -9.63 -9.99
N PRO A 144 13.67 -8.52 -10.75
CA PRO A 144 12.42 -7.81 -11.03
C PRO A 144 11.51 -8.69 -11.90
N VAL A 145 10.22 -8.76 -11.54
CA VAL A 145 9.20 -9.53 -12.28
C VAL A 145 8.61 -8.77 -13.45
N VAL A 146 8.66 -7.43 -13.38
CA VAL A 146 8.28 -6.53 -14.47
C VAL A 146 9.31 -5.43 -14.52
N THR A 147 9.73 -5.07 -15.73
CA THR A 147 10.59 -3.92 -15.99
C THR A 147 9.93 -3.10 -17.08
N ILE A 148 9.69 -1.82 -16.82
CA ILE A 148 9.08 -0.87 -17.76
C ILE A 148 10.10 0.24 -17.95
N GLY A 149 10.67 0.37 -19.14
CA GLY A 149 11.61 1.45 -19.44
C GLY A 149 10.90 2.79 -19.50
N TRP A 150 11.64 3.88 -19.31
CA TRP A 150 11.08 5.24 -19.51
C TRP A 150 10.54 5.49 -20.92
N ALA A 151 11.05 4.76 -21.91
CA ALA A 151 10.58 4.82 -23.31
C ALA A 151 9.22 4.12 -23.50
N ASP A 152 8.98 3.02 -22.80
CA ASP A 152 7.74 2.24 -22.88
C ASP A 152 6.63 2.81 -21.99
N LEU A 153 7.01 3.69 -21.05
CA LEU A 153 6.07 4.40 -20.19
C LEU A 153 5.52 5.62 -20.92
N HIS A 154 4.27 5.54 -21.35
CA HIS A 154 3.56 6.64 -22.03
C HIS A 154 3.04 7.68 -21.06
N ASP A 155 2.36 7.26 -20.00
CA ASP A 155 1.87 8.14 -18.94
C ASP A 155 1.68 7.40 -17.60
N VAL A 156 1.56 8.17 -16.53
CA VAL A 156 1.15 7.72 -15.20
C VAL A 156 -0.06 8.54 -14.79
N GLU A 157 -1.25 7.97 -14.84
CA GLU A 157 -2.53 8.68 -14.64
C GLU A 157 -3.18 8.33 -13.29
N PRO A 158 -4.09 9.19 -12.77
CA PRO A 158 -4.99 8.77 -11.71
C PRO A 158 -6.01 7.75 -12.27
N ASP A 159 -6.20 6.65 -11.56
CA ASP A 159 -7.23 5.65 -11.82
C ASP A 159 -8.25 5.65 -10.68
N GLU A 160 -9.39 6.30 -10.92
CA GLU A 160 -10.46 6.40 -9.94
C GLU A 160 -11.36 5.16 -10.00
N ARG A 161 -11.42 4.42 -8.88
CA ARG A 161 -12.32 3.28 -8.73
C ARG A 161 -13.58 3.69 -7.98
N LYS A 162 -14.76 3.56 -8.57
CA LYS A 162 -15.98 3.39 -7.77
C LYS A 162 -15.97 2.02 -7.09
N THR A 163 -15.92 2.00 -5.76
CA THR A 163 -16.17 0.77 -4.99
C THR A 163 -17.67 0.47 -4.97
N GLY A 164 -18.08 -0.78 -4.69
CA GLY A 164 -19.50 -1.13 -4.56
C GLY A 164 -20.24 -0.40 -3.44
N LEU A 165 -19.49 0.27 -2.55
CA LEU A 165 -19.98 1.16 -1.49
C LEU A 165 -19.99 2.65 -1.90
N GLY A 166 -19.77 2.96 -3.18
CA GLY A 166 -19.73 4.33 -3.70
C GLY A 166 -18.48 5.13 -3.37
N GLN A 167 -17.52 4.56 -2.63
CA GLN A 167 -16.25 5.24 -2.34
C GLN A 167 -15.29 5.16 -3.52
N SER A 168 -14.70 6.28 -3.90
CA SER A 168 -13.62 6.34 -4.88
C SER A 168 -12.32 5.85 -4.27
N ALA A 169 -11.87 4.64 -4.63
CA ALA A 169 -10.52 4.21 -4.30
C ALA A 169 -9.57 4.74 -5.38
N TRP A 170 -8.56 5.48 -4.95
CA TRP A 170 -7.56 6.04 -5.85
C TRP A 170 -6.52 4.96 -6.16
N SER A 171 -6.07 4.91 -7.41
CA SER A 171 -4.92 4.13 -7.89
C SER A 171 -4.08 4.98 -8.84
N LEU A 172 -2.84 4.58 -9.07
CA LEU A 172 -2.02 5.07 -10.17
C LEU A 172 -2.15 4.08 -11.33
N ALA A 173 -2.52 4.55 -12.51
CA ALA A 173 -2.46 3.78 -13.74
C ALA A 173 -1.12 4.01 -14.43
N VAL A 174 -0.36 2.94 -14.61
CA VAL A 174 0.84 2.92 -15.46
C VAL A 174 0.38 2.57 -16.87
N VAL A 175 0.57 3.48 -17.82
CA VAL A 175 0.15 3.33 -19.22
C VAL A 175 1.37 3.02 -20.09
N THR A 176 1.30 1.91 -20.81
CA THR A 176 2.34 1.39 -21.71
C THR A 176 1.70 0.83 -22.97
N ASP A 177 2.51 0.38 -23.93
CA ASP A 177 2.00 -0.34 -25.12
C ASP A 177 1.27 -1.64 -24.77
N ALA A 178 1.64 -2.29 -23.66
CA ALA A 178 0.94 -3.47 -23.14
C ALA A 178 -0.44 -3.14 -22.53
N GLY A 179 -0.79 -1.86 -22.43
CA GLY A 179 -2.06 -1.36 -21.92
C GLY A 179 -1.94 -0.58 -20.61
N ARG A 180 -3.00 -0.63 -19.80
CA ARG A 180 -3.15 0.17 -18.58
C ARG A 180 -3.10 -0.73 -17.34
N LEU A 181 -2.09 -0.55 -16.49
CA LEU A 181 -1.91 -1.28 -15.23
C LEU A 181 -2.27 -0.40 -14.04
N GLY A 182 -3.38 -0.71 -13.36
CA GLY A 182 -3.80 -0.02 -12.14
C GLY A 182 -3.07 -0.54 -10.90
N VAL A 183 -2.41 0.37 -10.18
CA VAL A 183 -1.55 0.10 -9.03
C VAL A 183 -1.97 0.96 -7.85
N VAL A 184 -2.32 0.33 -6.72
CA VAL A 184 -2.63 1.07 -5.49
C VAL A 184 -1.37 1.18 -4.64
N ALA A 185 -0.77 2.36 -4.62
CA ALA A 185 0.38 2.65 -3.79
C ALA A 185 0.02 2.67 -2.29
N ARG A 186 1.01 2.38 -1.46
CA ARG A 186 0.93 2.44 0.00
C ARG A 186 1.78 3.61 0.49
N PRO A 187 1.38 4.28 1.59
CA PRO A 187 2.04 5.51 2.01
C PRO A 187 3.38 5.25 2.70
N THR A 188 3.62 4.02 3.15
CA THR A 188 4.85 3.60 3.83
C THR A 188 5.10 2.10 3.62
N LEU A 189 6.36 1.69 3.60
CA LEU A 189 6.77 0.29 3.63
C LEU A 189 6.21 -0.41 4.89
N GLY A 190 5.65 -1.60 4.69
CA GLY A 190 5.04 -2.42 5.74
C GLY A 190 3.60 -2.05 6.11
N SER A 191 3.03 -0.99 5.52
CA SER A 191 1.62 -0.64 5.75
C SER A 191 0.70 -1.68 5.10
N PRO A 192 -0.35 -2.16 5.78
CA PRO A 192 -1.42 -2.93 5.14
C PRO A 192 -2.45 -2.01 4.45
N ILE A 193 -2.38 -0.69 4.64
CA ILE A 193 -3.36 0.28 4.16
C ILE A 193 -2.81 1.01 2.93
N GLY A 194 -3.66 1.23 1.93
CA GLY A 194 -3.36 2.03 0.74
C GLY A 194 -3.16 3.52 1.08
N ALA A 195 -2.51 4.24 0.19
CA ALA A 195 -2.32 5.69 0.33
C ALA A 195 -3.65 6.43 0.10
N SER A 196 -3.86 7.54 0.82
CA SER A 196 -4.98 8.46 0.56
C SER A 196 -4.83 9.12 -0.82
N ALA A 197 -5.93 9.64 -1.37
CA ALA A 197 -5.96 10.32 -2.68
C ALA A 197 -4.81 11.33 -2.84
N ARG A 198 -4.69 12.28 -1.90
CA ARG A 198 -3.60 13.27 -1.88
C ARG A 198 -2.21 12.65 -1.96
N LYS A 199 -1.95 11.59 -1.18
CA LYS A 199 -0.64 10.92 -1.19
C LYS A 199 -0.38 10.16 -2.48
N GLN A 200 -1.42 9.65 -3.13
CA GLN A 200 -1.29 9.05 -4.45
C GLN A 200 -0.98 10.10 -5.51
N ASP A 201 -1.60 11.28 -5.45
CA ASP A 201 -1.27 12.39 -6.33
C ASP A 201 0.18 12.85 -6.14
N ASP A 202 0.64 12.93 -4.89
CA ASP A 202 2.02 13.30 -4.57
C ASP A 202 3.01 12.26 -5.13
N LEU A 203 2.68 10.97 -5.05
CA LEU A 203 3.49 9.89 -5.65
C LEU A 203 3.48 9.95 -7.17
N MET A 204 2.32 10.18 -7.79
CA MET A 204 2.18 10.33 -9.23
C MET A 204 3.02 11.51 -9.74
N ARG A 205 2.94 12.68 -9.06
CA ARG A 205 3.77 13.85 -9.38
C ARG A 205 5.26 13.54 -9.22
N ALA A 206 5.65 12.79 -8.19
CA ALA A 206 7.05 12.40 -8.00
C ALA A 206 7.56 11.49 -9.14
N VAL A 207 6.77 10.51 -9.58
CA VAL A 207 7.14 9.62 -10.70
C VAL A 207 7.22 10.40 -12.02
N ARG A 208 6.24 11.28 -12.29
CA ARG A 208 6.25 12.15 -13.47
C ARG A 208 7.44 13.12 -13.48
N SER A 209 7.77 13.72 -12.34
CA SER A 209 8.95 14.59 -12.18
C SER A 209 10.24 13.85 -12.51
N LEU A 210 10.41 12.62 -12.00
CA LEU A 210 11.58 11.79 -12.29
C LEU A 210 11.68 11.43 -13.78
N ARG A 211 10.55 11.17 -14.44
CA ARG A 211 10.50 10.96 -15.89
C ARG A 211 10.95 12.22 -16.65
N HIS A 212 10.43 13.40 -16.28
CA HIS A 212 10.78 14.65 -16.95
C HIS A 212 12.25 15.04 -16.75
N GLU A 213 12.79 14.91 -15.54
CA GLU A 213 14.21 15.12 -15.26
C GLU A 213 15.10 14.24 -16.17
N ARG A 214 14.64 13.02 -16.49
CA ARG A 214 15.36 12.10 -17.38
C ARG A 214 15.26 12.44 -18.85
N GLN A 215 14.11 12.91 -19.29
CA GLN A 215 13.93 13.38 -20.66
C GLN A 215 14.85 14.58 -20.92
N HIS A 216 14.92 15.55 -20.00
CA HIS A 216 15.75 16.74 -20.16
C HIS A 216 17.25 16.52 -19.90
N ALA A 217 17.64 15.46 -19.18
CA ALA A 217 19.05 15.12 -19.00
C ALA A 217 19.65 14.34 -20.20
N ARG A 218 18.82 13.95 -21.18
CA ARG A 218 19.24 13.25 -22.40
C ARG A 218 19.34 14.16 -23.62
N ASP A 219 18.82 15.38 -23.52
CA ASP A 219 18.97 16.46 -24.52
C ASP A 219 20.20 17.32 -24.18
#